data_AF-A0A7J4LRS2-F1
#
_entry.id   AF-A0A7J4LRS2-F1
#
_cell.length_a   1.000
_cell.length_b   1.000
_cell.length_c   1.000
_cell.angle_alpha   90.00
_cell.angle_beta   90.00
_cell.angle_gamma   90.00
#
_symmetry.space_group_name_H-M   'P 1'
#
loop_
_entity.id
_entity.type
_entity.pdbx_description
1 polymer ?
#
loop_
_entity_poly.entity_id
_entity_poly.type
_entity_poly.pdbx_seq_one_letter_code
_entity_poly.pdbx_strand_id
1 'polypeptide(L)'
;MHIFPKRHADIVVITDRYSSDLLVMKHVPEWFRMFLYTFFPRPTQVIYLYNKPSVLYQRKPNHPHGDLERQQLVFHCILPIIHPHKIKSITKKRTAQAVAEICFKTILQYGETSSHILRRG
;
A
#
# COMPACT_ATOMS: atom_id res chain seq x y z
N MET A 1 -19.80 -32.46 1.79
CA MET A 1 -20.05 -31.49 0.70
C MET A 1 -19.26 -30.22 1.02
N HIS A 2 -18.01 -30.13 0.56
CA HIS A 2 -17.21 -28.92 0.74
C HIS A 2 -17.53 -27.96 -0.40
N ILE A 3 -18.28 -26.92 -0.10
CA ILE A 3 -18.47 -25.78 -1.01
C ILE A 3 -17.16 -25.00 -0.97
N PHE A 4 -16.23 -25.33 -1.86
CA PHE A 4 -15.10 -24.44 -2.12
C PHE A 4 -15.64 -23.13 -2.71
N PRO A 5 -15.24 -21.95 -2.23
CA PRO A 5 -15.66 -20.70 -2.84
C PRO A 5 -15.21 -20.71 -4.30
N LYS A 6 -16.18 -20.48 -5.19
CA LYS A 6 -15.97 -20.33 -6.64
C LYS A 6 -14.85 -19.29 -6.87
N ARG A 7 -13.88 -19.65 -7.71
CA ARG A 7 -12.66 -18.89 -8.07
C ARG A 7 -12.83 -17.36 -7.94
N HIS A 8 -11.86 -16.74 -7.26
CA HIS A 8 -11.63 -15.29 -7.21
C HIS A 8 -11.98 -14.65 -8.57
N ALA A 9 -12.93 -13.74 -8.57
CA ALA A 9 -13.19 -12.93 -9.74
C ALA A 9 -11.92 -12.13 -10.11
N ASP A 10 -11.64 -11.97 -11.41
CA ASP A 10 -10.54 -11.18 -11.98
C ASP A 10 -10.72 -9.66 -11.73
N ILE A 11 -11.11 -9.28 -10.51
CA ILE A 11 -11.41 -7.93 -10.10
C ILE A 11 -10.16 -7.35 -9.45
N VAL A 12 -9.54 -6.40 -10.14
CA VAL A 12 -8.47 -5.59 -9.58
C VAL A 12 -9.10 -4.54 -8.65
N VAL A 13 -8.72 -4.58 -7.37
CA VAL A 13 -9.14 -3.58 -6.38
C VAL A 13 -7.96 -2.64 -6.10
N ILE A 14 -8.17 -1.34 -6.27
CA ILE A 14 -7.20 -0.29 -5.95
C ILE A 14 -7.78 0.55 -4.82
N THR A 15 -7.05 0.68 -3.72
CA THR A 15 -7.46 1.48 -2.57
C THR A 15 -6.51 2.65 -2.37
N ASP A 16 -7.05 3.87 -2.24
CA ASP A 16 -6.29 5.01 -1.72
C ASP A 16 -6.20 4.88 -0.20
N ARG A 17 -5.03 4.46 0.27
CA ARG A 17 -4.74 3.99 1.65
C ARG A 17 -5.33 2.62 1.95
N TYR A 18 -4.75 1.98 2.98
CA TYR A 18 -5.11 0.65 3.41
C TYR A 18 -4.83 0.48 4.91
N SER A 19 -4.83 -0.75 5.42
CA SER A 19 -4.60 -1.08 6.83
C SER A 19 -3.25 -0.61 7.39
N SER A 20 -2.26 -0.31 6.53
CA SER A 20 -0.98 0.29 6.96
C SER A 20 -1.16 1.63 7.69
N ASP A 21 -2.24 2.36 7.40
CA ASP A 21 -2.52 3.65 8.06
C ASP A 21 -2.93 3.47 9.54
N LEU A 22 -3.47 2.29 9.90
CA LEU A 22 -3.76 1.96 11.30
C LEU A 22 -2.48 1.98 12.13
N LEU A 23 -1.38 1.52 11.55
CA LEU A 23 -0.09 1.43 12.23
C LEU A 23 0.49 2.81 12.56
N VAL A 24 0.09 3.88 11.86
CA VAL A 24 0.58 5.25 12.12
C VAL A 24 -0.31 6.10 13.02
N MET A 25 -1.43 5.56 13.52
CA MET A 25 -2.35 6.28 14.41
C MET A 25 -1.63 6.73 15.70
N LYS A 26 -1.81 8.00 16.10
CA LYS A 26 -1.07 8.64 17.20
C LYS A 26 -1.53 8.21 18.59
N HIS A 27 -2.84 8.03 18.79
CA HIS A 27 -3.46 7.84 20.11
C HIS A 27 -3.84 6.39 20.39
N VAL A 28 -3.23 5.45 19.69
CA VAL A 28 -3.56 4.04 19.80
C VAL A 28 -2.31 3.26 20.22
N PRO A 29 -2.37 2.41 21.27
CA PRO A 29 -1.25 1.57 21.65
C PRO A 29 -0.73 0.73 20.49
N GLU A 30 0.58 0.53 20.41
CA GLU A 30 1.21 -0.23 19.32
C GLU A 30 0.68 -1.67 19.20
N TRP A 31 0.56 -2.37 20.33
CA TRP A 31 0.03 -3.74 20.37
C TRP A 31 -1.39 -3.82 19.76
N PHE A 32 -2.23 -2.82 20.02
CA PHE A 32 -3.60 -2.80 19.54
C PHE A 32 -3.66 -2.48 18.05
N ARG A 33 -2.82 -1.54 17.56
CA ARG A 33 -2.69 -1.28 16.12
C ARG A 33 -2.20 -2.51 15.36
N MET A 34 -1.23 -3.23 15.92
CA MET A 34 -0.72 -4.47 15.33
C MET A 34 -1.79 -5.56 15.31
N PHE A 35 -2.55 -5.70 16.41
CA PHE A 35 -3.68 -6.62 16.48
C PHE A 35 -4.77 -6.28 15.46
N LEU A 36 -5.13 -5.00 15.28
CA LEU A 36 -6.11 -4.62 14.25
C LEU A 36 -5.59 -4.91 12.84
N TYR A 37 -4.30 -4.65 12.59
CA TYR A 37 -3.68 -4.87 11.28
C TYR A 37 -3.75 -6.33 10.81
N THR A 38 -3.73 -7.31 11.72
CA THR A 38 -3.77 -8.74 11.34
C THR A 38 -5.13 -9.19 10.80
N PHE A 39 -6.22 -8.46 11.04
CA PHE A 39 -7.55 -8.79 10.49
C PHE A 39 -7.74 -8.37 9.04
N PHE A 40 -6.85 -7.54 8.50
CA PHE A 40 -6.98 -7.06 7.14
C PHE A 40 -6.30 -8.01 6.14
N PRO A 41 -6.92 -8.27 4.98
CA PRO A 41 -6.28 -9.09 3.96
C PRO A 41 -4.95 -8.47 3.53
N ARG A 42 -3.93 -9.30 3.29
CA ARG A 42 -2.64 -8.81 2.82
C ARG A 42 -2.78 -8.33 1.37
N PRO A 43 -2.38 -7.08 1.06
CA PRO A 43 -2.43 -6.57 -0.30
C PRO A 43 -1.40 -7.31 -1.17
N THR A 44 -1.79 -7.58 -2.41
CA THR A 44 -0.91 -8.15 -3.45
C THR A 44 0.29 -7.26 -3.74
N GLN A 45 0.06 -5.95 -3.80
CA GLN A 45 1.11 -4.95 -3.95
C GLN A 45 0.83 -3.75 -3.08
N VAL A 46 1.90 -3.15 -2.56
CA VAL A 46 1.85 -1.91 -1.79
C VAL A 46 2.71 -0.88 -2.48
N ILE A 47 2.16 0.31 -2.71
CA ILE A 47 2.90 1.45 -3.25
C ILE A 47 2.99 2.51 -2.17
N TYR A 48 4.21 2.88 -1.81
CA TYR A 48 4.50 3.92 -0.82
C TYR A 48 4.96 5.20 -1.51
N LEU A 49 4.07 6.18 -1.58
CA LEU A 49 4.36 7.50 -2.12
C LEU A 49 4.99 8.38 -1.02
N TYR A 50 6.23 8.81 -1.21
CA TYR A 50 6.95 9.56 -0.17
C TYR A 50 7.57 10.86 -0.70
N ASN A 51 7.80 11.81 0.21
CA ASN A 51 8.66 12.97 -0.04
C ASN A 51 9.21 13.48 1.30
N LYS A 52 10.09 14.49 1.25
CA LYS A 52 10.57 15.17 2.46
C LYS A 52 9.39 15.84 3.19
N PRO A 53 9.32 15.81 4.54
CA PRO A 53 8.25 16.44 5.31
C PRO A 53 8.05 17.91 4.95
N SER A 54 9.14 18.66 4.78
CA SER A 54 9.11 20.08 4.36
C SER A 54 8.34 20.31 3.05
N VAL A 55 8.52 19.42 2.06
CA VAL A 55 7.78 19.50 0.78
C VAL A 55 6.31 19.14 0.96
N LEU A 56 6.01 18.22 1.87
CA LEU A 56 4.63 17.81 2.17
C LEU A 56 3.87 18.88 2.96
N TYR A 57 4.51 19.55 3.92
CA TYR A 57 3.94 20.70 4.64
C TYR A 57 3.61 21.85 3.68
N GLN A 58 4.46 22.14 2.69
CA GLN A 58 4.14 23.14 1.66
C GLN A 58 2.85 22.81 0.90
N ARG A 59 2.52 21.52 0.72
CA ARG A 59 1.29 21.07 0.06
C ARG A 59 0.07 21.07 0.98
N LYS A 60 0.29 21.02 2.30
CA LYS A 60 -0.74 21.00 3.34
C LYS A 60 -0.30 21.88 4.53
N PRO A 61 -0.38 23.21 4.40
CA PRO A 61 0.15 24.14 5.41
C PRO A 61 -0.56 24.01 6.76
N ASN A 62 -1.83 23.57 6.77
CA ASN A 62 -2.62 23.40 7.99
C ASN A 62 -2.38 22.05 8.69
N HIS A 63 -1.46 21.22 8.19
CA HIS A 63 -1.18 19.94 8.82
C HIS A 63 -0.43 20.15 10.15
N PRO A 64 -0.73 19.41 11.23
CA PRO A 64 -0.07 19.59 12.51
C PRO A 64 1.45 19.50 12.40
N HIS A 65 2.14 20.50 12.95
CA HIS A 65 3.60 20.55 12.93
C HIS A 65 4.19 19.33 13.65
N GLY A 66 5.19 18.70 13.03
CA GLY A 66 5.85 17.49 13.54
C GLY A 66 5.11 16.17 13.28
N ASP A 67 3.86 16.18 12.79
CA ASP A 67 3.13 14.93 12.58
C ASP A 67 3.61 14.17 11.33
N LEU A 68 4.03 14.87 10.27
CA LEU A 68 4.61 14.21 9.08
C LEU A 68 5.95 13.55 9.39
N GLU A 69 6.79 14.17 10.22
CA GLU A 69 8.04 13.59 10.73
C GLU A 69 7.76 12.34 11.55
N ARG A 70 6.80 12.42 12.48
CA ARG A 70 6.37 11.27 13.30
C ARG A 70 5.87 10.13 12.42
N GLN A 71 4.97 10.41 11.46
CA GLN A 71 4.46 9.40 10.54
C GLN A 71 5.58 8.79 9.70
N GLN A 72 6.52 9.60 9.21
CA GLN A 72 7.65 9.11 8.43
C GLN A 72 8.56 8.17 9.25
N LEU A 73 8.82 8.48 10.53
CA LEU A 73 9.57 7.62 11.43
C LEU A 73 8.86 6.27 11.62
N VAL A 74 7.56 6.29 11.89
CA VAL A 74 6.77 5.06 12.06
C VAL A 74 6.76 4.24 10.77
N PHE A 75 6.55 4.88 9.62
CA PHE A 75 6.65 4.19 8.34
C PHE A 75 8.04 3.60 8.12
N HIS A 76 9.13 4.29 8.48
CA HIS A 76 10.48 3.75 8.34
C HIS A 76 10.67 2.41 9.05
N CYS A 77 10.04 2.23 10.22
CA CYS A 77 10.04 0.96 10.96
C CYS A 77 9.19 -0.14 10.28
N ILE A 78 8.11 0.24 9.57
CA ILE A 78 7.14 -0.71 8.98
C ILE A 78 7.50 -1.08 7.53
N LEU A 79 8.18 -0.19 6.79
CA LEU A 79 8.57 -0.41 5.40
C LEU A 79 9.33 -1.74 5.17
N PRO A 80 10.24 -2.19 6.06
CA PRO A 80 10.88 -3.50 5.95
C PRO A 80 9.94 -4.69 6.15
N ILE A 81 8.75 -4.49 6.71
CA ILE A 81 7.77 -5.56 6.93
C ILE A 81 6.85 -5.66 5.71
N ILE A 82 6.35 -4.52 5.22
CA ILE A 82 5.37 -4.47 4.12
C ILE A 82 6.00 -4.52 2.72
N HIS A 83 7.33 -4.32 2.61
CA HIS A 83 8.10 -4.40 1.36
C HIS A 83 7.46 -3.67 0.15
N PRO A 84 7.16 -2.36 0.25
CA PRO A 84 6.40 -1.68 -0.79
C PRO A 84 7.29 -1.15 -1.91
N HIS A 85 6.69 -0.92 -3.07
CA HIS A 85 7.30 -0.09 -4.11
C HIS A 85 7.35 1.37 -3.65
N LYS A 86 8.55 1.87 -3.36
CA LYS A 86 8.76 3.25 -2.89
C LYS A 86 8.88 4.19 -4.08
N ILE A 87 7.99 5.19 -4.16
CA ILE A 87 8.01 6.19 -5.23
C ILE A 87 8.10 7.58 -4.62
N LYS A 88 9.13 8.34 -5.00
CA LYS A 88 9.25 9.74 -4.58
C LYS A 88 8.24 10.62 -5.33
N SER A 89 7.41 11.37 -4.60
CA SER A 89 6.36 12.23 -5.15
C SER A 89 6.92 13.56 -5.68
N ILE A 90 7.49 13.56 -6.88
CA ILE A 90 8.12 14.75 -7.50
C ILE A 90 7.06 15.69 -8.10
N THR A 91 6.36 15.24 -9.14
CA THR A 91 5.23 15.95 -9.78
C THR A 91 4.06 15.01 -9.96
N LYS A 92 2.83 15.54 -10.01
CA LYS A 92 1.62 14.71 -10.22
C LYS A 92 1.75 13.80 -11.44
N LYS A 93 2.20 14.34 -12.58
CA LYS A 93 2.36 13.59 -13.84
C LYS A 93 3.38 12.45 -13.71
N ARG A 94 4.59 12.73 -13.21
CA ARG A 94 5.65 11.70 -13.08
C ARG A 94 5.28 10.63 -12.06
N THR A 95 4.68 11.03 -10.94
CA THR A 95 4.24 10.08 -9.92
C THR A 95 3.11 9.19 -10.43
N ALA A 96 2.11 9.75 -11.12
CA ALA A 96 1.03 8.97 -11.72
C ALA A 96 1.56 7.96 -12.75
N GLN A 97 2.50 8.36 -13.60
CA GLN A 97 3.12 7.48 -14.57
C GLN A 97 3.85 6.30 -13.90
N ALA A 98 4.65 6.57 -12.86
CA ALA A 98 5.37 5.53 -12.13
C ALA A 98 4.42 4.54 -11.42
N VAL A 99 3.35 5.05 -10.81
CA VAL A 99 2.29 4.22 -10.20
C VAL A 99 1.63 3.35 -11.26
N ALA A 100 1.22 3.93 -12.39
CA ALA A 100 0.56 3.22 -13.47
C ALA A 100 1.43 2.09 -14.04
N GLU A 101 2.74 2.33 -14.21
CA GLU A 101 3.68 1.32 -14.69
C GLU A 101 3.78 0.12 -13.74
N ILE A 102 3.86 0.36 -12.43
CA ILE A 102 3.91 -0.71 -11.42
C ILE A 102 2.59 -1.49 -11.40
N CYS A 103 1.45 -0.79 -11.40
CA CYS A 103 0.13 -1.43 -11.44
C CYS A 103 -0.03 -2.30 -12.70
N PHE A 104 0.34 -1.77 -13.87
CA PHE A 104 0.20 -2.49 -15.13
C PHE A 104 1.10 -3.74 -15.18
N LYS A 105 2.37 -3.63 -14.79
CA LYS A 105 3.27 -4.80 -14.69
C LYS A 105 2.73 -5.86 -13.73
N THR A 106 2.19 -5.45 -12.59
CA THR A 106 1.59 -6.35 -11.62
C THR A 106 0.41 -7.11 -12.22
N ILE A 107 -0.50 -6.40 -12.89
CA ILE A 107 -1.69 -7.01 -13.50
C ILE A 107 -1.29 -8.02 -14.58
N LEU A 108 -0.32 -7.67 -15.43
CA LEU A 108 0.19 -8.59 -16.46
C LEU A 108 0.80 -9.86 -15.86
N GLN A 109 1.67 -9.73 -14.85
CA GLN A 109 2.28 -10.88 -14.17
C GLN A 109 1.23 -11.81 -13.55
N TYR A 110 0.17 -11.25 -12.95
CA TYR A 110 -0.93 -12.02 -12.39
C TYR A 110 -1.75 -12.73 -13.47
N GLY A 111 -2.01 -12.08 -14.61
CA GLY A 111 -2.69 -12.69 -15.75
C GLY A 111 -1.91 -13.85 -16.38
N GLU A 112 -0.59 -13.70 -16.54
CA GLU A 112 0.30 -14.76 -17.06
C GLU A 112 0.37 -15.96 -16.10
N THR A 113 0.54 -15.70 -14.80
CA THR A 113 0.62 -16.77 -13.79
C THR A 113 -0.70 -17.56 -13.70
N SER A 114 -1.84 -16.86 -13.75
CA SER A 114 -3.16 -17.49 -13.69
C SER A 114 -3.46 -18.33 -14.94
N SER A 115 -3.08 -17.85 -16.13
CA SER A 115 -3.26 -18.59 -17.39
C SER A 115 -2.34 -19.82 -17.49
N HIS A 116 -1.15 -19.81 -16.89
CA HIS A 116 -0.28 -20.98 -16.81
C HIS A 116 -0.82 -22.07 -15.86
N ILE A 117 -1.41 -21.70 -14.72
CA ILE A 117 -2.01 -22.66 -13.79
C ILE A 117 -3.24 -23.33 -14.40
N LEU A 118 -4.08 -22.58 -15.14
CA LEU A 118 -5.27 -23.11 -15.81
C LEU A 118 -4.97 -24.05 -16.99
N ARG A 119 -3.76 -24.01 -17.57
CA ARG A 119 -3.36 -24.89 -18.67
C ARG A 119 -2.73 -26.21 -18.22
N ARG A 120 -2.46 -26.39 -16.92
CA ARG A 120 -1.77 -27.56 -16.34
C ARG A 120 -2.65 -28.46 -15.46
N GLY A 121 -3.90 -28.08 -15.21
CA GLY A 121 -4.90 -28.89 -14.50
C GLY A 121 -6.02 -29.30 -15.43
#